data_AF-A0A6B2LSK2-F1
#
_entry.id   AF-A0A6B2LSK2-F1
#
_cell.length_a   1.000
_cell.length_b   1.000
_cell.length_c   1.000
_cell.angle_alpha   90.00
_cell.angle_beta   90.00
_cell.angle_gamma   90.00
#
_symmetry.space_group_name_H-M   'P 1'
#
loop_
_entity.id
_entity.type
_entity.pdbx_description
1 polymer ?
#
loop_
_entity_poly.entity_id
_entity_poly.type
_entity_poly.pdbx_seq_one_letter_code
_entity_poly.pdbx_strand_id
1 'polypeptide(L)'
;MKETDRPVIPHIGIYLQELTFCEEKNPKQTDSGNYNCYRLQHLWNIVNKMLYYQEVPYPLEKENEEILNWLTYAPRYSDDLYYDCAKFLNTVPKKGEEA
;
A
#
# COMPACT_ATOMS: atom_id res chain seq x y z
N MET A 1 10.06 10.97 10.90
CA MET A 1 9.17 9.86 11.31
C MET A 1 9.90 9.07 12.37
N LYS A 2 9.28 8.78 13.52
CA LYS A 2 9.84 7.79 14.44
C LYS A 2 9.90 6.45 13.69
N GLU A 3 11.04 5.78 13.73
CA GLU A 3 11.16 4.43 13.19
C GLU A 3 10.23 3.53 14.01
N THR A 4 9.27 2.88 13.34
CA THR A 4 8.37 1.93 13.97
C THR A 4 9.08 0.59 14.05
N ASP A 5 9.04 -0.06 15.21
CA ASP A 5 9.62 -1.38 15.38
C ASP A 5 8.95 -2.41 14.45
N ARG A 6 9.77 -3.27 13.82
CA ARG A 6 9.32 -4.36 12.95
C ARG A 6 8.79 -5.54 13.76
N PRO A 7 7.84 -6.35 13.23
CA PRO A 7 7.32 -6.36 11.87
C PRO A 7 6.24 -5.30 11.62
N VAL A 8 6.31 -4.62 10.47
CA VAL A 8 5.32 -3.62 10.04
C VAL A 8 5.17 -3.64 8.51
N ILE A 9 3.93 -3.50 8.00
CA ILE A 9 3.64 -3.38 6.57
C ILE A 9 3.47 -1.89 6.28
N PRO A 10 4.46 -1.23 5.66
CA PRO A 10 4.33 0.16 5.29
C PRO A 10 3.32 0.37 4.16
N HIS A 11 2.69 1.54 4.11
CA HIS A 11 1.90 1.93 2.94
C HIS A 11 2.83 2.27 1.77
N ILE A 12 2.93 1.34 0.81
CA ILE A 12 3.86 1.42 -0.34
C ILE A 12 3.65 2.69 -1.16
N GLY A 13 2.41 3.19 -1.28
CA GLY A 13 2.07 4.39 -2.05
C GLY A 13 2.88 5.63 -1.65
N ILE A 14 3.19 5.79 -0.36
CA ILE A 14 3.99 6.93 0.14
C ILE A 14 5.42 6.85 -0.40
N TYR A 15 6.03 5.67 -0.36
CA TYR A 15 7.38 5.47 -0.85
C TYR A 15 7.46 5.60 -2.37
N LEU A 16 6.43 5.15 -3.11
CA LEU A 16 6.34 5.35 -4.55
C LEU A 16 6.28 6.84 -4.90
N GLN A 17 5.50 7.63 -4.17
CA GLN A 17 5.45 9.09 -4.35
C GLN A 17 6.82 9.74 -4.07
N GLU A 18 7.52 9.33 -3.01
CA GLU A 18 8.87 9.83 -2.72
C GLU A 18 9.88 9.46 -3.82
N LEU A 19 9.80 8.24 -4.37
CA LEU A 19 10.62 7.82 -5.51
C LEU A 19 10.34 8.67 -6.75
N THR A 20 9.07 8.86 -7.10
CA THR A 20 8.66 9.72 -8.22
C THR A 20 9.18 11.14 -8.03
N PHE A 21 9.01 11.71 -6.84
CA PHE A 21 9.51 13.05 -6.53
C PHE A 21 11.04 13.15 -6.66
N CYS A 22 11.76 12.14 -6.17
CA CYS A 22 13.22 12.10 -6.28
C CYS A 22 13.69 12.06 -7.74
N GLU A 23 12.98 11.32 -8.59
CA GLU A 23 13.25 11.22 -10.02
C GLU A 23 12.94 12.50 -10.78
N GLU A 24 11.81 13.14 -10.51
CA GLU A 24 11.35 14.32 -11.26
C GLU A 24 12.10 15.60 -10.88
N LYS A 25 12.48 15.75 -9.60
CA LYS A 25 13.08 17.00 -9.11
C LYS A 25 14.59 17.06 -9.19
N ASN A 26 15.27 15.94 -9.42
CA ASN A 26 16.73 15.91 -9.46
C ASN A 26 17.20 15.46 -10.85
N PRO A 27 18.05 16.23 -11.55
CA PRO A 27 18.59 15.82 -12.83
C PRO A 27 19.48 14.58 -12.67
N LYS A 28 19.50 13.72 -13.69
CA LYS A 28 20.30 12.48 -13.69
C LYS A 28 21.81 12.75 -13.73
N GLN A 29 22.19 13.86 -14.35
CA GLN A 29 23.57 14.32 -14.47
C GLN A 29 23.71 15.72 -13.90
N THR A 30 24.92 16.03 -13.43
CA THR A 30 25.37 17.39 -13.09
C THR A 30 25.56 18.22 -14.36
N ASP A 31 25.70 19.53 -14.24
CA ASP A 31 25.99 20.44 -15.36
C ASP A 31 27.29 20.10 -16.10
N SER A 32 28.21 19.38 -15.45
CA SER A 32 29.46 18.88 -16.04
C SER A 32 29.31 17.52 -16.74
N GLY A 33 28.09 16.95 -16.83
CA GLY A 33 27.82 15.66 -17.46
C GLY A 33 28.08 14.42 -16.58
N ASN A 34 28.61 14.58 -15.37
CA ASN A 34 28.80 13.48 -14.42
C ASN A 34 27.48 13.01 -13.79
N TYR A 35 27.42 11.79 -13.27
CA TYR A 35 26.24 11.30 -12.54
C TYR A 35 25.94 12.12 -11.29
N ASN A 36 24.66 12.39 -11.06
CA ASN A 36 24.19 13.03 -9.84
C ASN A 36 24.14 12.02 -8.67
N CYS A 37 25.25 11.89 -7.94
CA CYS A 37 25.37 10.98 -6.80
C CYS A 37 24.39 11.31 -5.66
N TYR A 38 24.03 12.58 -5.47
CA TYR A 38 23.04 12.99 -4.47
C TYR A 38 21.68 12.34 -4.76
N ARG A 39 21.21 12.42 -6.01
CA ARG A 39 19.98 11.73 -6.44
C ARG A 39 20.05 10.23 -6.17
N LEU A 40 21.16 9.59 -6.53
CA LEU A 40 21.35 8.15 -6.33
C LEU A 40 21.32 7.75 -4.85
N GLN A 41 21.96 8.54 -3.98
CA GLN A 41 21.94 8.32 -2.53
C GLN A 41 20.53 8.43 -1.97
N HIS A 42 19.74 9.41 -2.42
CA HIS A 42 18.35 9.57 -2.02
C HIS A 42 17.48 8.38 -2.43
N LEU A 43 17.60 7.90 -3.68
CA LEU A 43 16.90 6.70 -4.14
C LEU A 43 17.28 5.48 -3.32
N TRP A 44 18.57 5.28 -3.06
CA TRP A 44 19.09 4.19 -2.24
C TRP A 44 18.49 4.22 -0.83
N ASN A 45 18.42 5.39 -0.19
CA ASN A 45 17.84 5.55 1.14
C ASN A 45 16.36 5.13 1.17
N ILE A 46 15.58 5.48 0.15
CA ILE A 46 14.16 5.14 0.06
C ILE A 46 13.98 3.63 -0.12
N VAL A 47 14.72 3.02 -1.05
CA VAL A 47 14.66 1.58 -1.32
C VAL A 47 15.10 0.77 -0.09
N ASN A 48 16.18 1.17 0.58
CA ASN A 48 16.66 0.46 1.75
C ASN A 48 15.71 0.52 2.93
N LYS A 49 14.96 1.61 3.10
CA LYS A 49 13.89 1.65 4.10
C LYS A 49 12.79 0.64 3.78
N MET A 50 12.41 0.48 2.51
CA MET A 50 11.43 -0.54 2.14
C MET A 50 11.96 -1.96 2.39
N LEU A 51 13.22 -2.23 2.02
CA LEU A 51 13.87 -3.52 2.28
C LEU A 51 13.98 -3.80 3.78
N TYR A 52 14.32 -2.79 4.58
CA TYR A 52 14.35 -2.89 6.04
C TYR A 52 13.02 -3.44 6.57
N TYR A 53 11.87 -2.94 6.14
CA TYR A 53 10.58 -3.47 6.63
C TYR A 53 10.27 -4.91 6.19
N GLN A 54 11.00 -5.46 5.22
CA GLN A 54 10.79 -6.82 4.70
C GLN A 54 11.69 -7.88 5.37
N GLU A 55 12.76 -7.51 6.07
CA GLU A 55 13.73 -8.52 6.56
C GLU A 55 13.19 -9.39 7.71
N VAL A 56 12.22 -8.90 8.47
CA VAL A 56 11.64 -9.61 9.62
C VAL A 56 10.28 -10.17 9.24
N PRO A 57 10.12 -11.50 9.18
CA PRO A 57 8.82 -12.11 8.91
C PRO A 57 7.85 -11.87 10.08
N TYR A 58 6.55 -11.87 9.77
CA TYR A 58 5.53 -11.80 10.81
C TYR A 58 5.50 -13.09 11.66
N PRO A 59 5.31 -13.00 12.98
CA PRO A 59 5.18 -14.15 13.86
C PRO A 59 3.77 -14.75 13.73
N LEU A 60 3.44 -15.27 12.56
CA LEU A 60 2.17 -15.96 12.32
C LEU A 60 2.30 -17.43 12.73
N GLU A 61 1.22 -18.00 13.27
CA GLU A 61 1.08 -19.45 13.37
C GLU A 61 0.95 -20.05 11.96
N LYS A 62 1.06 -21.39 11.85
CA LYS A 62 1.01 -22.12 10.56
C LYS A 62 -0.08 -21.54 9.64
N GLU A 63 0.31 -21.29 8.39
CA GLU A 63 -0.59 -20.83 7.35
C GLU A 63 -1.81 -21.75 7.23
N ASN A 64 -3.01 -21.18 7.38
CA ASN A 64 -4.26 -21.89 7.15
C ASN A 64 -4.65 -21.74 5.68
N GLU A 65 -4.48 -22.82 4.91
CA GLU A 65 -4.75 -22.84 3.47
C GLU A 65 -6.21 -22.48 3.13
N GLU A 66 -7.19 -22.84 3.95
CA GLU A 66 -8.60 -22.52 3.68
C GLU A 66 -8.84 -21.01 3.78
N ILE A 67 -8.31 -20.38 4.82
CA ILE A 67 -8.41 -18.92 5.01
C ILE A 67 -7.68 -18.19 3.88
N LEU A 68 -6.47 -18.63 3.52
CA LEU A 68 -5.69 -18.05 2.43
C LEU A 68 -6.41 -18.16 1.08
N ASN A 69 -6.97 -19.33 0.78
CA ASN A 69 -7.75 -19.54 -0.43
C ASN A 69 -8.99 -18.64 -0.47
N TRP A 70 -9.73 -18.57 0.64
CA TRP A 70 -10.91 -17.70 0.71
C TRP A 70 -10.55 -16.22 0.50
N LEU A 71 -9.51 -15.71 1.16
CA LEU A 71 -9.06 -14.32 0.98
C LEU A 71 -8.55 -14.03 -0.43
N THR A 72 -7.89 -15.01 -1.06
CA THR A 72 -7.32 -14.87 -2.41
C THR A 72 -8.40 -14.84 -3.48
N TYR A 73 -9.40 -15.71 -3.36
CA TYR A 73 -10.46 -15.90 -4.36
C TYR A 73 -11.79 -15.22 -3.98
N ALA A 74 -11.82 -14.43 -2.90
CA ALA A 74 -13.00 -13.65 -2.53
C ALA A 74 -13.49 -12.82 -3.72
N PRO A 75 -14.80 -12.86 -4.04
CA PRO A 75 -15.34 -12.14 -5.18
C PRO A 75 -15.11 -10.64 -5.02
N ARG A 76 -14.67 -9.99 -6.10
CA ARG A 76 -14.47 -8.54 -6.16
C ARG A 76 -15.55 -7.94 -7.05
N TYR A 77 -16.31 -7.01 -6.48
CA TYR A 77 -17.33 -6.27 -7.20
C TYR A 77 -16.85 -4.85 -7.48
N SER A 78 -17.45 -4.20 -8.49
CA SER A 78 -17.20 -2.80 -8.77
C SER A 78 -17.85 -1.91 -7.72
N ASP A 79 -17.30 -0.70 -7.56
CA ASP A 79 -17.88 0.34 -6.71
C ASP A 79 -19.32 0.64 -7.11
N ASP A 80 -19.64 0.65 -8.41
CA ASP A 80 -21.01 0.87 -8.90
C ASP A 80 -22.01 -0.14 -8.31
N LEU A 81 -21.65 -1.43 -8.33
CA LEU A 81 -22.49 -2.48 -7.76
C LEU A 81 -22.63 -2.32 -6.24
N TYR A 82 -21.56 -1.95 -5.55
CA TYR A 82 -21.62 -1.65 -4.11
C TYR A 82 -22.55 -0.46 -3.82
N TYR A 83 -22.48 0.61 -4.61
CA TYR A 83 -23.36 1.78 -4.46
C TYR A 83 -24.82 1.43 -4.74
N ASP A 84 -25.09 0.61 -5.74
CA ASP A 84 -26.46 0.20 -6.08
C ASP A 84 -27.06 -0.71 -5.01
N CYS A 85 -26.28 -1.65 -4.47
CA CYS A 85 -26.66 -2.44 -3.29
C CYS A 85 -26.95 -1.54 -2.08
N ALA A 86 -26.11 -0.54 -1.83
CA ALA A 86 -26.30 0.38 -0.72
C ALA A 86 -27.59 1.22 -0.88
N LYS A 87 -27.89 1.71 -2.10
CA LYS A 87 -29.16 2.38 -2.40
C LYS A 87 -30.34 1.47 -2.12
N PHE A 88 -30.30 0.24 -2.64
CA PHE A 88 -31.37 -0.75 -2.44
C PHE A 88 -31.63 -1.01 -0.95
N LEU A 89 -30.59 -1.28 -0.17
CA LEU A 89 -30.73 -1.53 1.27
C LEU A 89 -31.34 -0.36 2.04
N ASN A 90 -31.08 0.88 1.60
CA ASN A 90 -31.68 2.07 2.20
C ASN A 90 -33.14 2.31 1.78
N THR A 91 -33.63 1.66 0.72
CA THR A 91 -35.05 1.72 0.30
C THR A 91 -35.92 0.66 0.96
N VAL A 92 -35.32 -0.40 1.50
CA VAL A 92 -36.05 -1.44 2.23
C VAL A 92 -36.43 -0.88 3.61
N PRO A 93 -37.71 -0.83 3.98
CA PRO A 93 -38.10 -0.39 5.32
C PRO A 93 -37.42 -1.27 6.36
N LYS A 94 -36.79 -0.64 7.35
CA LYS A 94 -36.10 -1.37 8.40
C LYS A 94 -37.16 -2.15 9.18
N LYS A 95 -36.93 -3.46 9.34
CA LYS A 95 -37.83 -4.35 10.09
C LYS A 95 -37.98 -3.82 11.52
N GLY A 96 -39.08 -3.10 11.78
CA GLY A 96 -39.31 -2.32 13.01
C GLY A 96 -40.06 -0.99 12.80
N GLU A 97 -40.23 -0.51 11.56
CA GLU A 97 -40.98 0.72 11.22
C GLU A 97 -42.35 0.46 10.56
N GLU A 98 -42.88 -0.76 10.64
CA GLU A 98 -44.31 -1.01 10.40
C GLU A 98 -45.04 -0.88 11.74
N ALA A 99 -45.58 0.32 11.99
CA ALA A 99 -46.52 0.62 13.06
C ALA A 99 -47.90 0.94 12.46
#